data_AF-A0A2P5HY59-F1
#
_entry.id   AF-A0A2P5HY59-F1
#
_cell.length_a   1.000
_cell.length_b   1.000
_cell.length_c   1.000
_cell.angle_alpha   90.00
_cell.angle_beta   90.00
_cell.angle_gamma   90.00
#
_symmetry.space_group_name_H-M   'P 1'
#
loop_
_entity.id
_entity.type
_entity.pdbx_description
1 polymer ?
#
loop_
_entity_poly.entity_id
_entity_poly.type
_entity_poly.pdbx_seq_one_letter_code
_entity_poly.pdbx_strand_id
1 'polypeptide(L)'
;MTDGLMIIEGNVHQGYDAILKVKQELLSVGGNKTWWHSIRGSTVVDEAADLKTYMADVVTETTSQLANFCFRSFSNASFTLSKGDDGLPILTPHSQALMLFNLTTSTTASEKEGACTHVWA
;
A
#
# COMPACT_ATOMS: atom_id res chain seq x y z
N MET A 1 20.72 -7.14 10.77
CA MET A 1 19.26 -7.12 10.64
C MET A 1 18.87 -5.67 10.39
N THR A 2 18.58 -5.32 9.15
CA THR A 2 18.03 -4.02 8.81
C THR A 2 16.52 -4.12 8.98
N ASP A 3 16.02 -3.53 10.07
CA ASP A 3 14.60 -3.42 10.31
C ASP A 3 13.93 -2.70 9.13
N GLY A 4 12.86 -3.27 8.59
CA GLY A 4 12.16 -2.73 7.41
C GLY A 4 11.64 -1.31 7.63
N LEU A 5 11.51 -0.56 6.53
CA LEU A 5 11.08 0.84 6.52
C LEU A 5 9.73 1.01 5.82
N MET A 6 8.81 1.73 6.45
CA MET A 6 7.52 2.13 5.88
C MET A 6 7.43 3.65 5.86
N ILE A 7 7.12 4.23 4.71
CA ILE A 7 6.87 5.64 4.53
C ILE A 7 5.42 5.82 4.05
N ILE A 8 4.62 6.61 4.77
CA ILE A 8 3.23 6.92 4.41
C ILE A 8 3.06 8.43 4.38
N GLU A 9 2.75 8.99 3.21
CA GLU A 9 2.62 10.46 3.03
C GLU A 9 3.83 11.23 3.60
N GLY A 10 5.04 10.69 3.41
CA GLY A 10 6.28 11.26 3.94
C GLY A 10 6.60 10.97 5.40
N ASN A 11 5.69 10.33 6.16
CA ASN A 11 5.93 9.95 7.55
C ASN A 11 6.68 8.61 7.62
N VAL A 12 7.79 8.59 8.33
CA VAL A 12 8.70 7.44 8.40
C VAL A 12 8.41 6.57 9.63
N HIS A 13 8.23 5.27 9.40
CA HIS A 13 7.99 4.25 10.41
C HIS A 13 8.99 3.12 10.20
N GLN A 14 9.90 2.93 11.15
CA GLN A 14 10.96 1.92 11.05
C GLN A 14 10.77 0.81 12.08
N GLY A 15 10.94 -0.43 11.64
CA GLY A 15 10.86 -1.61 12.49
C GLY A 15 9.44 -2.10 12.77
N TYR A 16 9.38 -3.35 13.22
CA TYR A 16 8.14 -4.12 13.32
C TYR A 16 7.07 -3.41 14.15
N ASP A 17 7.41 -2.93 15.36
CA ASP A 17 6.43 -2.34 16.27
C ASP A 17 5.83 -1.03 15.72
N ALA A 18 6.66 -0.16 15.13
CA ALA A 18 6.19 1.10 14.54
C ALA A 18 5.30 0.86 13.32
N ILE A 19 5.68 -0.11 12.48
CA ILE A 19 4.91 -0.50 11.28
C ILE A 19 3.59 -1.15 11.69
N LEU A 20 3.58 -2.02 12.70
CA LEU A 20 2.36 -2.66 13.18
C LEU A 20 1.39 -1.63 13.75
N LYS A 21 1.89 -0.69 14.57
CA LYS A 21 1.08 0.36 15.17
C LYS A 21 0.36 1.20 14.13
N VAL A 22 1.07 1.73 13.12
CA VAL A 22 0.43 2.56 12.09
C VAL A 22 -0.58 1.75 11.25
N LYS A 23 -0.30 0.47 10.95
CA LYS A 23 -1.26 -0.40 10.28
C LYS A 23 -2.54 -0.59 11.10
N GLN A 24 -2.42 -0.76 12.42
CA GLN A 24 -3.57 -0.88 13.31
C GLN A 24 -4.37 0.42 13.38
N GLU A 25 -3.71 1.59 13.38
CA GLU A 25 -4.38 2.90 13.35
C GLU A 25 -5.18 3.14 12.06
N LEU A 26 -4.73 2.56 10.95
CA LEU A 26 -5.44 2.63 9.68
C LEU A 26 -6.75 1.82 9.72
N LEU A 27 -6.80 0.69 10.43
CA LEU A 27 -8.00 -0.14 10.51
C LEU A 27 -9.12 0.56 11.30
N SER A 28 -10.33 0.61 10.75
CA SER A 28 -11.48 1.13 11.48
C SER A 28 -11.82 0.22 12.67
N VAL A 29 -11.85 0.78 13.88
CA VAL A 29 -12.16 0.05 15.13
C VAL A 29 -13.48 -0.73 15.06
N GLY A 30 -14.47 -0.24 14.30
CA GLY A 30 -15.80 -0.85 14.19
C GLY A 30 -16.03 -1.76 12.98
N GLY A 31 -15.03 -2.00 12.12
CA GLY A 31 -15.20 -2.85 10.92
C GLY A 31 -16.24 -2.36 9.90
N ASN A 32 -16.70 -1.12 10.02
CA ASN A 32 -17.76 -0.53 9.20
C ASN A 32 -17.26 0.12 7.90
N LYS A 33 -15.97 -0.06 7.59
CA LYS A 33 -15.33 0.39 6.36
C LYS A 33 -14.87 -0.82 5.56
N THR A 34 -15.25 -0.87 4.29
CA THR A 34 -14.66 -1.82 3.35
C THR A 34 -13.71 -1.06 2.45
N TRP A 35 -12.51 -1.61 2.29
CA TRP A 35 -11.50 -1.06 1.38
C TRP A 35 -11.27 -1.99 0.22
N TRP A 36 -11.42 -1.45 -0.98
CA TRP A 36 -11.07 -2.12 -2.21
C TRP A 36 -9.78 -1.53 -2.75
N HIS A 37 -8.74 -2.35 -2.87
CA HIS A 37 -7.46 -1.94 -3.43
C HIS A 37 -7.33 -2.55 -4.83
N SER A 38 -7.25 -1.71 -5.85
CA SER A 38 -7.05 -2.11 -7.24
C SER A 38 -5.68 -1.63 -7.73
N ILE A 39 -4.88 -2.54 -8.25
CA ILE A 39 -3.59 -2.20 -8.90
C ILE A 39 -3.88 -1.98 -10.39
N ARG A 40 -3.68 -0.76 -10.87
CA ARG A 40 -3.91 -0.39 -12.29
C ARG A 40 -2.73 -0.75 -13.18
N GLY A 41 -1.55 -0.83 -12.60
CA GLY A 41 -0.31 -1.12 -13.30
C GLY A 41 0.84 -1.24 -12.32
N SER A 42 1.91 -1.87 -12.76
CA SER A 42 3.16 -1.90 -12.04
C SER A 42 4.34 -1.78 -13.00
N THR A 43 5.42 -1.16 -12.55
CA THR A 43 6.65 -0.96 -13.30
C THR A 43 7.85 -1.21 -12.39
N VAL A 44 9.00 -1.56 -12.97
CA VAL A 44 10.28 -1.54 -12.28
C VAL A 44 10.84 -0.14 -12.43
N VAL A 45 11.12 0.53 -11.31
CA VAL A 45 11.61 1.92 -11.30
C VAL A 45 13.07 2.03 -10.89
N ASP A 46 13.60 1.01 -10.22
CA ASP A 46 15.02 0.92 -9.89
C ASP A 46 15.45 -0.55 -9.74
N GLU A 47 16.71 -0.84 -10.05
CA GLU A 47 17.27 -2.17 -9.96
C GLU A 47 18.78 -2.13 -9.70
N ALA A 48 19.19 -2.74 -8.58
CA ALA A 48 20.59 -2.91 -8.19
C ALA A 48 20.96 -4.40 -8.17
N ALA A 49 22.20 -4.71 -7.79
CA ALA A 49 22.68 -6.09 -7.71
C ALA A 49 21.91 -6.92 -6.68
N ASP A 50 21.58 -6.32 -5.55
CA ASP A 50 20.94 -6.94 -4.38
C ASP A 50 19.50 -6.46 -4.15
N LEU A 51 19.02 -5.47 -4.90
CA LEU A 51 17.71 -4.86 -4.72
C LEU A 51 16.94 -4.74 -6.03
N LYS A 52 15.61 -4.76 -5.93
CA LYS A 52 14.71 -4.40 -7.02
C LYS A 52 13.55 -3.58 -6.49
N THR A 53 13.27 -2.46 -7.14
CA THR A 53 12.20 -1.56 -6.74
C THR A 53 11.09 -1.56 -7.76
N TYR A 54 9.90 -1.91 -7.29
CA TYR A 54 8.66 -1.84 -8.04
C TYR A 54 7.90 -0.58 -7.66
N MET A 55 7.12 -0.07 -8.59
CA MET A 55 6.16 1.00 -8.37
C MET A 55 4.81 0.56 -8.94
N ALA A 56 3.77 0.64 -8.13
CA ALA A 56 2.41 0.28 -8.50
C ALA A 56 1.49 1.49 -8.36
N ASP A 57 0.64 1.70 -9.37
CA ASP A 57 -0.45 2.65 -9.29
C ASP A 57 -1.65 1.96 -8.65
N VAL A 58 -2.04 2.47 -7.48
CA VAL A 58 -3.09 1.90 -6.63
C VAL A 58 -4.29 2.82 -6.62
N VAL A 59 -5.46 2.24 -6.80
CA VAL A 59 -6.74 2.88 -6.53
C VAL A 59 -7.32 2.25 -5.28
N THR A 60 -7.59 3.06 -4.27
CA THR A 60 -8.27 2.62 -3.06
C THR A 60 -9.68 3.20 -3.03
N GLU A 61 -10.67 2.32 -3.03
CA GLU A 61 -12.07 2.67 -2.83
C GLU A 61 -12.47 2.34 -1.40
N THR A 62 -13.03 3.32 -0.70
CA THR A 62 -13.59 3.14 0.63
C THR A 62 -15.10 3.26 0.57
N THR A 63 -15.80 2.20 0.97
CA THR A 63 -17.24 2.25 1.23
C THR A 63 -17.47 2.36 2.74
N SER A 64 -18.44 3.17 3.15
CA SER A 64 -18.96 3.14 4.52
C SER A 64 -20.35 2.54 4.51
N GLN A 65 -20.59 1.51 5.32
CA GLN A 65 -21.91 0.84 5.40
C GLN A 65 -23.03 1.79 5.89
N LEU A 66 -22.67 2.92 6.49
CA LEU A 66 -23.62 3.88 7.07
C LEU A 66 -23.97 5.04 6.11
N ALA A 67 -23.20 5.24 5.06
CA ALA A 67 -23.35 6.37 4.17
C ALA A 67 -23.14 5.85 2.75
N ASN A 68 -24.20 5.83 1.93
CA ASN A 68 -24.26 5.30 0.56
C ASN A 68 -23.35 6.07 -0.44
N PHE A 69 -22.12 6.38 -0.06
CA PHE A 69 -21.14 7.13 -0.82
C PHE A 69 -19.83 6.35 -0.83
N CYS A 70 -19.14 6.41 -1.97
CA CYS A 70 -17.82 5.83 -2.15
C CYS A 70 -16.77 6.95 -2.19
N PHE A 71 -15.64 6.71 -1.52
CA PHE A 71 -14.47 7.57 -1.62
C PHE A 71 -13.42 6.83 -2.42
N ARG A 72 -13.00 7.39 -3.55
CA ARG A 72 -11.85 6.88 -4.30
C ARG A 72 -10.64 7.74 -4.00
N SER A 73 -9.49 7.09 -3.87
CA SER A 73 -8.19 7.74 -3.75
C SER A 73 -7.20 7.05 -4.69
N PHE A 74 -6.31 7.83 -5.27
CA PHE A 74 -5.25 7.36 -6.14
C PHE A 74 -3.94 7.50 -5.38
N SER A 75 -3.15 6.44 -5.39
CA SER A 75 -1.88 6.38 -4.69
C SER A 75 -0.83 5.70 -5.56
N ASN A 76 0.42 6.02 -5.29
CA ASN A 76 1.56 5.32 -5.82
C ASN A 76 2.27 4.60 -4.68
N ALA A 77 2.40 3.28 -4.81
CA ALA A 77 3.07 2.43 -3.85
C ALA A 77 4.37 1.91 -4.44
N SER A 78 5.50 2.25 -3.81
CA SER A 78 6.81 1.74 -4.16
C SER A 78 7.27 0.69 -3.16
N PHE A 79 7.84 -0.40 -3.68
CA PHE A 79 8.28 -1.57 -2.92
C PHE A 79 9.71 -1.91 -3.33
N THR A 80 10.66 -1.83 -2.40
CA THR A 80 12.02 -2.30 -2.62
C THR A 80 12.20 -3.66 -1.96
N LEU A 81 12.52 -4.66 -2.78
CA LEU A 81 12.73 -6.04 -2.37
C LEU A 81 14.21 -6.41 -2.48
N SER A 82 14.71 -7.21 -1.55
CA SER A 82 16.00 -7.88 -1.69
C SER A 82 15.95 -8.99 -2.74
N LYS A 83 17.11 -9.23 -3.37
CA LYS A 83 17.35 -10.32 -4.31
C LYS A 83 18.00 -11.51 -3.61
N GLY A 84 17.69 -12.71 -4.10
CA GLY A 84 18.40 -13.93 -3.73
C GLY A 84 19.73 -14.07 -4.46
N ASP A 85 20.46 -15.15 -4.16
CA ASP A 85 21.75 -15.46 -4.79
C ASP A 85 21.62 -15.73 -6.31
N ASP A 86 20.41 -16.00 -6.79
CA ASP A 86 20.05 -16.14 -8.20
C ASP A 86 19.84 -14.78 -8.91
N GLY A 87 19.99 -13.67 -8.19
CA GLY A 87 19.76 -12.31 -8.68
C GLY A 87 18.28 -11.96 -8.87
N LEU A 88 17.35 -12.83 -8.46
CA LEU A 88 15.91 -12.61 -8.58
C LEU A 88 15.34 -12.00 -7.29
N PRO A 89 14.36 -11.09 -7.39
CA PRO A 89 13.68 -10.55 -6.22
C PRO A 89 12.97 -11.66 -5.44
N ILE A 90 13.10 -11.64 -4.11
CA ILE A 90 12.44 -12.63 -3.25
C ILE A 90 10.98 -12.22 -3.05
N LEU A 91 10.07 -12.89 -3.77
CA LEU A 91 8.62 -12.63 -3.72
C LEU A 91 7.88 -13.52 -2.72
N THR A 92 8.57 -14.39 -2.00
CA THR A 92 7.96 -15.26 -1.00
C THR A 92 7.39 -14.42 0.14
N PRO A 93 6.09 -14.53 0.48
CA PRO A 93 5.50 -13.83 1.62
C PRO A 93 6.23 -14.15 2.93
N HIS A 94 6.30 -13.18 3.84
CA HIS A 94 6.96 -13.32 5.15
C HIS A 94 8.45 -13.67 5.13
N SER A 95 9.11 -13.60 3.97
CA SER A 95 10.57 -13.81 3.82
C SER A 95 11.43 -12.68 4.41
N GLN A 96 10.81 -11.57 4.84
CA GLN A 96 11.48 -10.35 5.28
C GLN A 96 12.26 -9.64 4.15
N ALA A 97 12.04 -10.02 2.89
CA ALA A 97 12.71 -9.42 1.74
C ALA A 97 12.28 -7.98 1.42
N LEU A 98 11.12 -7.54 1.94
CA LEU A 98 10.65 -6.16 1.77
C LEU A 98 11.47 -5.21 2.65
N MET A 99 12.32 -4.41 2.02
CA MET A 99 13.22 -3.47 2.69
C MET A 99 12.59 -2.09 2.86
N LEU A 100 11.90 -1.61 1.83
CA LEU A 100 11.22 -0.32 1.85
C LEU A 100 9.82 -0.47 1.25
N PHE A 101 8.84 0.08 1.96
CA PHE A 101 7.52 0.37 1.44
C PHE A 101 7.30 1.88 1.51
N ASN A 102 6.95 2.52 0.39
CA ASN A 102 6.66 3.94 0.33
C ASN A 102 5.32 4.18 -0.37
N LEU A 103 4.37 4.77 0.33
CA LEU A 103 3.05 5.11 -0.19
C LEU A 103 2.89 6.63 -0.24
N THR A 104 2.51 7.12 -1.41
CA THR A 104 2.19 8.54 -1.65
C THR A 104 0.84 8.66 -2.34
N THR A 105 -0.03 9.53 -1.83
CA THR A 105 -1.34 9.81 -2.43
C THR A 105 -1.18 10.88 -3.51
N SER A 106 -1.73 10.64 -4.70
CA SER A 106 -1.57 11.55 -5.83
C SER A 106 -2.62 12.68 -5.86
N THR A 107 -3.70 12.56 -5.07
CA THR A 107 -4.75 13.58 -4.99
C THR A 107 -5.24 13.76 -3.55
N THR A 108 -4.96 14.92 -2.96
CA THR A 108 -5.49 15.35 -1.64
C THR A 108 -7.02 15.52 -1.64
N ALA A 109 -7.65 15.61 -2.82
CA ALA A 109 -9.11 15.57 -2.96
C ALA A 109 -9.54 14.13 -3.27
N SER A 110 -10.13 13.45 -2.28
CA SER A 110 -10.98 12.31 -2.59
C SER A 110 -12.14 12.83 -3.43
N GLU A 111 -12.22 12.42 -4.69
CA GLU A 111 -13.41 12.68 -5.48
C GLU A 111 -14.54 11.87 -4.83
N LYS A 112 -15.57 12.58 -4.36
CA LYS A 112 -16.83 11.94 -3.99
C LYS A 112 -17.47 11.44 -5.29
N GLU A 113 -17.05 10.25 -5.72
CA GLU A 113 -17.74 9.51 -6.75
C GLU A 113 -19.12 9.12 -6.18
N GLY A 114 -20.14 9.07 -7.04
CA GLY A 114 -21.54 8.91 -6.64
C GLY A 114 -21.88 7.57 -5.97
N ALA A 115 -23.01 6.98 -6.34
CA ALA A 115 -23.38 5.66 -5.84
C ALA A 115 -22.30 4.63 -6.19
N CYS A 116 -21.86 3.85 -5.20
CA CYS A 116 -20.82 2.84 -5.35
C CYS A 116 -21.10 1.89 -6.51
N THR A 117 -20.11 1.66 -7.38
CA THR A 117 -20.21 0.68 -8.49
C THR A 117 -20.20 -0.77 -7.99
N HIS A 118 -19.70 -1.00 -6.79
CA HIS A 118 -19.80 -2.26 -6.05
C HIS A 118 -20.84 -2.14 -4.94
N VAL A 119 -22.12 -2.07 -5.31
CA VAL A 119 -23.22 -2.37 -4.40
C VAL A 119 -23.28 -3.88 -4.28
N TRP A 120 -22.98 -4.41 -3.11
CA TRP A 120 -23.16 -5.83 -2.85
C TRP A 120 -24.66 -6.11 -2.96
N ALA A 121 -25.04 -6.93 -3.94
CA ALA A 121 -26.33 -7.59 -4.00
C ALA A 121 -26.32 -8.82 -3.08
#